data_AF-A0A5D0MXK6-F1
#
_entry.id   AF-A0A5D0MXK6-F1
#
_cell.length_a   1.000
_cell.length_b   1.000
_cell.length_c   1.000
_cell.angle_alpha   90.00
_cell.angle_beta   90.00
_cell.angle_gamma   90.00
#
_symmetry.space_group_name_H-M   'P 1'
#
loop_
_entity.id
_entity.type
_entity.pdbx_description
1 polymer ?
#
loop_
_entity_poly.entity_id
_entity_poly.type
_entity_poly.pdbx_seq_one_letter_code
_entity_poly.pdbx_strand_id
1 'polypeptide(L)'
;MSTSLDETLRAAVRELADHAGPAPDLAVRALGRGRRLRRRRRVAAAGAALVAVVAVTLPFVLFRPRPTPPPTTPPVTAVPSPAMRPTPGADWAGKPLVLPGDWVVTRAQGTGGSGNGVLLDRKRGRYFSTDRYDGIFPAPTGSLVAVRDDDRPREIGLFDLASGKTRWYEVGRALSVPRWSPDGRRLLFTTTQLDHEGFIVLEMDGTKHTYRVDRRAYFCTDYCDFTWVRDAREVALPQTGGGVHNEAVRDERRGVQLFSADDGRPTRLLPVPGDPAGPWAWSPDGRLVVVQGQEEPLLVETATGRVVNPLPTADVVWVTDDRLLYRRPHGSRDFVLADTSGREMVRQPLPKQLVDLEVSVAPR
;
A
#
# COMPACT_ATOMS: atom_id res chain seq x y z
N MET A 1 24.68 13.26 87.02
CA MET A 1 26.15 13.12 87.02
C MET A 1 26.54 12.09 85.97
N SER A 2 26.46 12.47 84.71
CA SER A 2 26.88 11.71 83.52
C SER A 2 28.00 12.54 82.89
N THR A 3 29.25 12.09 82.94
CA THR A 3 30.38 12.51 82.07
C THR A 3 31.71 11.96 82.60
N SER A 4 31.91 11.93 83.92
CA SER A 4 33.22 11.59 84.50
C SER A 4 33.63 10.12 84.34
N LEU A 5 32.72 9.16 84.49
CA LEU A 5 33.06 7.74 84.47
C LEU A 5 33.40 7.22 83.06
N ASP A 6 32.82 7.85 82.05
CA ASP A 6 32.94 7.44 80.65
C ASP A 6 34.31 7.80 80.06
N GLU A 7 34.93 8.88 80.55
CA GLU A 7 36.32 9.23 80.23
C GLU A 7 37.34 8.29 80.88
N THR A 8 37.09 7.85 82.12
CA THR A 8 37.99 6.92 82.82
C THR A 8 38.03 5.56 82.13
N LEU A 9 36.88 5.11 81.63
CA LEU A 9 36.73 3.87 80.87
C LEU A 9 37.51 3.94 79.55
N ARG A 10 37.48 5.09 78.86
CA ARG A 10 38.13 5.28 77.56
C ARG A 10 39.66 5.36 77.68
N ALA A 11 40.18 5.91 78.78
CA ALA A 11 41.62 5.94 79.06
C ALA A 11 42.16 4.53 79.38
N ALA A 12 41.48 3.79 80.25
CA ALA A 12 41.89 2.42 80.63
C ALA A 12 41.90 1.45 79.43
N VAL A 13 40.95 1.60 78.50
CA VAL A 13 40.90 0.78 77.28
C VAL A 13 42.07 1.06 76.33
N ARG A 14 42.56 2.31 76.24
CA ARG A 14 43.72 2.64 75.40
C ARG A 14 45.02 2.10 75.98
N GLU A 15 45.19 2.17 77.30
CA GLU A 15 46.37 1.62 77.98
C GLU A 15 46.46 0.09 77.85
N LEU A 16 45.32 -0.60 77.87
CA LEU A 16 45.24 -2.06 77.68
C LEU A 16 45.57 -2.48 76.24
N ALA A 17 45.30 -1.63 75.27
CA ALA A 17 45.57 -1.91 73.85
C ALA A 17 47.07 -1.78 73.51
N ASP A 18 47.81 -0.91 74.21
CA ASP A 18 49.24 -0.71 73.98
C ASP A 18 50.12 -1.84 74.59
N HIS A 19 49.57 -2.69 75.47
CA HIS A 19 50.33 -3.69 76.24
C HIS A 19 50.27 -5.14 75.74
N ALA A 20 49.64 -5.44 74.60
CA ALA A 20 49.52 -6.82 74.10
C ALA A 20 50.19 -7.02 72.72
N GLY A 21 51.51 -7.22 72.73
CA GLY A 21 52.25 -7.76 71.59
C GLY A 21 52.02 -9.28 71.37
N PRO A 22 52.30 -9.84 70.18
CA PRO A 22 51.91 -11.22 69.85
C PRO A 22 52.90 -12.29 70.36
N ALA A 23 52.37 -13.37 70.97
CA ALA A 23 53.14 -14.53 71.44
C ALA A 23 53.09 -15.71 70.43
N PRO A 24 54.21 -16.40 70.09
CA PRO A 24 54.33 -17.23 68.87
C PRO A 24 53.85 -18.70 68.97
N ASP A 25 53.36 -19.18 70.11
CA ASP A 25 53.22 -20.63 70.36
C ASP A 25 51.80 -21.21 70.10
N LEU A 26 50.93 -20.47 69.40
CA LEU A 26 49.59 -20.93 69.00
C LEU A 26 49.59 -21.70 67.67
N ALA A 27 50.59 -21.48 66.81
CA ALA A 27 50.59 -21.99 65.44
C ALA A 27 50.83 -23.51 65.33
N VAL A 28 51.66 -24.08 66.22
CA VAL A 28 52.08 -25.49 66.11
C VAL A 28 51.01 -26.45 66.64
N ARG A 29 50.29 -26.08 67.72
CA ARG A 29 49.18 -26.89 68.25
C ARG A 29 47.90 -26.86 67.38
N ALA A 30 47.72 -25.84 66.54
CA ALA A 30 46.58 -25.73 65.61
C ALA A 30 46.66 -26.68 64.39
N LEU A 31 47.87 -27.02 63.92
CA LEU A 31 48.05 -27.79 62.69
C LEU A 31 47.75 -29.30 62.83
N GLY A 32 47.94 -29.88 64.02
CA GLY A 32 47.62 -31.29 64.31
C GLY A 32 46.12 -31.59 64.33
N ARG A 33 45.32 -30.70 64.94
CA ARG A 33 43.83 -30.82 64.97
C ARG A 33 43.19 -30.57 63.59
N GLY A 34 43.78 -29.71 62.77
CA GLY A 34 43.28 -29.38 61.43
C GLY A 34 43.29 -30.56 60.43
N ARG A 35 44.28 -31.48 60.51
CA ARG A 35 44.39 -32.59 59.55
C ARG A 35 43.31 -33.67 59.74
N ARG A 36 42.89 -33.98 60.98
CA ARG A 36 41.79 -34.94 61.25
C ARG A 36 40.42 -34.39 60.83
N LEU A 37 40.16 -33.10 61.05
CA LEU A 37 38.92 -32.44 60.60
C LEU A 37 38.80 -32.38 59.08
N ARG A 38 39.91 -32.11 58.36
CA ARG A 38 39.91 -32.09 56.88
C ARG A 38 39.63 -33.45 56.27
N ARG A 39 40.12 -34.56 56.85
CA ARG A 39 39.79 -35.92 56.37
C ARG A 39 38.32 -36.26 56.57
N ARG A 40 37.73 -35.96 57.74
CA ARG A 40 36.30 -36.18 57.99
C ARG A 40 35.39 -35.34 57.07
N ARG A 41 35.75 -34.08 56.82
CA ARG A 41 34.99 -33.20 55.90
C ARG A 41 35.06 -33.64 54.44
N ARG A 42 36.19 -34.19 53.98
CA ARG A 42 36.32 -34.70 52.59
C ARG A 42 35.46 -35.93 52.33
N VAL A 43 35.35 -36.85 53.29
CA VAL A 43 34.49 -38.04 53.16
C VAL A 43 33.00 -37.64 53.18
N ALA A 44 32.60 -36.70 54.04
CA ALA A 44 31.23 -36.18 54.06
C ALA A 44 30.86 -35.42 52.76
N ALA A 45 31.78 -34.63 52.21
CA ALA A 45 31.56 -33.89 50.96
C ALA A 45 31.43 -34.82 49.73
N ALA A 46 32.20 -35.92 49.68
CA ALA A 46 32.10 -36.90 48.59
C ALA A 46 30.76 -37.64 48.60
N GLY A 47 30.22 -37.98 49.79
CA GLY A 47 28.90 -38.59 49.93
C GLY A 47 27.76 -37.66 49.51
N ALA A 48 27.82 -36.38 49.88
CA ALA A 48 26.79 -35.39 49.52
C ALA A 48 26.75 -35.10 48.00
N ALA A 49 27.91 -35.06 47.33
CA ALA A 49 27.97 -34.84 45.88
C ALA A 49 27.31 -35.98 45.09
N LEU A 50 27.46 -37.22 45.54
CA LEU A 50 26.90 -38.40 44.86
C LEU A 50 25.37 -38.44 44.99
N VAL A 51 24.83 -38.07 46.16
CA VAL A 51 23.37 -37.94 46.37
C VAL A 51 22.78 -36.82 45.52
N ALA A 52 23.49 -35.69 45.37
CA ALA A 52 23.04 -34.57 44.53
C ALA A 52 22.98 -34.94 43.04
N VAL A 53 23.98 -35.68 42.52
CA VAL A 53 23.96 -36.13 41.12
C VAL A 53 22.79 -37.08 40.86
N VAL A 54 22.50 -38.01 41.78
CA VAL A 54 21.35 -38.91 41.64
C VAL A 54 20.03 -38.12 41.72
N ALA A 55 19.88 -37.19 42.67
CA ALA A 55 18.68 -36.37 42.79
C ALA A 55 18.41 -35.48 41.56
N VAL A 56 19.45 -35.05 40.83
CA VAL A 56 19.30 -34.25 39.60
C VAL A 56 19.03 -35.12 38.38
N THR A 57 19.66 -36.30 38.29
CA THR A 57 19.58 -37.15 37.09
C THR A 57 18.34 -38.05 37.08
N LEU A 58 17.87 -38.50 38.24
CA LEU A 58 16.72 -39.42 38.33
C LEU A 58 15.41 -38.81 37.77
N PRO A 59 15.04 -37.55 38.07
CA PRO A 59 13.85 -36.93 37.48
C PRO A 59 13.99 -36.77 35.96
N PHE A 60 15.19 -36.48 35.48
CA PHE A 60 15.47 -36.28 34.06
C PHE A 60 15.39 -37.58 33.24
N VAL A 61 15.51 -38.74 33.89
CA VAL A 61 15.35 -40.05 33.26
C VAL A 61 13.91 -40.56 33.41
N LEU A 62 13.30 -40.39 34.59
CA LEU A 62 11.94 -40.84 34.86
C LEU A 62 10.85 -40.00 34.17
N PHE A 63 11.11 -38.71 33.95
CA PHE A 63 10.17 -37.80 33.29
C PHE A 63 10.65 -37.36 31.89
N ARG A 64 11.42 -38.20 31.18
CA ARG A 64 11.69 -37.92 29.76
C ARG A 64 10.36 -37.88 29.00
N PRO A 65 9.98 -36.73 28.40
CA PRO A 65 8.83 -36.68 27.53
C PRO A 65 9.04 -37.69 26.40
N ARG A 66 8.02 -38.51 26.11
CA ARG A 66 8.07 -39.36 24.91
C ARG A 66 8.29 -38.45 23.70
N PRO A 67 9.14 -38.83 22.74
CA PRO A 67 9.28 -38.07 21.51
C PRO A 67 7.88 -37.93 20.91
N THR A 68 7.38 -36.70 20.83
CA THR A 68 6.19 -36.40 20.04
C THR A 68 6.46 -36.89 18.63
N PRO A 69 5.54 -37.65 18.00
CA PRO A 69 5.66 -37.94 16.58
C PRO A 69 5.86 -36.60 15.87
N PRO A 70 6.73 -36.53 14.84
CA PRO A 70 6.91 -35.29 14.10
C PRO A 70 5.53 -34.81 13.69
N PRO A 71 5.23 -33.50 13.81
CA PRO A 71 3.96 -32.99 13.31
C PRO A 71 3.83 -33.51 11.88
N THR A 72 2.79 -34.28 11.60
CA THR A 72 2.41 -34.55 10.22
C THR A 72 2.19 -33.18 9.64
N THR A 73 3.17 -32.68 8.88
CA THR A 73 3.02 -31.43 8.15
C THR A 73 1.72 -31.62 7.39
N PRO A 74 0.65 -30.85 7.67
CA PRO A 74 -0.51 -30.89 6.81
C PRO A 74 0.03 -30.69 5.40
N PRO A 75 -0.45 -31.45 4.39
CA PRO A 75 0.05 -31.28 3.04
C PRO A 75 0.03 -29.79 2.75
N VAL A 76 1.22 -29.20 2.55
CA VAL A 76 1.33 -27.81 2.16
C VAL A 76 0.58 -27.80 0.85
N THR A 77 -0.64 -27.29 0.89
CA THR A 77 -1.42 -27.09 -0.32
C THR A 77 -0.66 -25.98 -1.00
N ALA A 78 0.27 -26.35 -1.87
CA ALA A 78 1.08 -25.42 -2.61
C ALA A 78 0.07 -24.53 -3.35
N VAL A 79 -0.11 -23.30 -2.86
CA VAL A 79 -0.89 -22.32 -3.60
C VAL A 79 -0.17 -22.22 -4.94
N PRO A 80 -0.83 -22.60 -6.05
CA PRO A 80 -0.16 -22.68 -7.32
C PRO A 80 0.47 -21.33 -7.62
N SER A 81 1.77 -21.32 -7.93
CA SER A 81 2.46 -20.12 -8.37
C SER A 81 1.73 -19.53 -9.58
N PRO A 82 1.60 -18.21 -9.68
CA PRO A 82 0.92 -17.60 -10.80
C PRO A 82 1.61 -17.96 -12.12
N ALA A 83 0.81 -18.24 -13.15
CA ALA A 83 1.32 -18.54 -14.48
C ALA A 83 2.05 -17.32 -15.05
N MET A 84 3.26 -17.51 -15.57
CA MET A 84 4.05 -16.42 -16.14
C MET A 84 3.92 -16.42 -17.66
N ARG A 85 3.43 -15.33 -18.23
CA ARG A 85 3.46 -15.09 -19.68
C ARG A 85 4.86 -14.68 -20.14
N PRO A 86 5.22 -14.94 -21.41
CA PRO A 86 6.53 -14.55 -21.93
C PRO A 86 6.71 -13.03 -21.90
N THR A 87 7.93 -12.60 -21.59
CA THR A 87 8.34 -11.19 -21.71
C THR A 87 8.28 -10.78 -23.18
N PRO A 88 7.62 -9.66 -23.53
CA PRO A 88 7.61 -9.16 -24.90
C PRO A 88 9.04 -8.90 -25.42
N GLY A 89 9.28 -9.28 -26.68
CA GLY A 89 10.56 -9.12 -27.36
C GLY A 89 10.86 -7.69 -27.80
N ALA A 90 11.95 -7.48 -28.53
CA ALA A 90 12.34 -6.16 -29.03
C ALA A 90 11.34 -5.56 -30.04
N ASP A 91 10.59 -6.42 -30.74
CA ASP A 91 9.58 -6.08 -31.74
C ASP A 91 8.16 -5.89 -31.15
N TRP A 92 8.05 -5.77 -29.82
CA TRP A 92 6.77 -5.68 -29.12
C TRP A 92 5.82 -4.59 -29.66
N ALA A 93 6.37 -3.50 -30.20
CA ALA A 93 5.60 -2.39 -30.74
C ALA A 93 4.84 -2.72 -32.04
N GLY A 94 5.18 -3.83 -32.71
CA GLY A 94 4.55 -4.24 -33.98
C GLY A 94 3.16 -4.83 -33.85
N LYS A 95 2.70 -5.13 -32.63
CA LYS A 95 1.38 -5.69 -32.34
C LYS A 95 0.84 -5.21 -30.99
N PRO A 96 -0.47 -5.25 -30.72
CA PRO A 96 -1.01 -4.80 -29.44
C PRO A 96 -0.51 -5.68 -28.29
N LEU A 97 -0.07 -5.08 -27.18
CA LEU A 97 0.36 -5.78 -25.98
C LEU A 97 -0.86 -6.17 -25.15
N VAL A 98 -1.36 -7.39 -25.41
CA VAL A 98 -2.55 -7.94 -24.74
C VAL A 98 -2.17 -8.48 -23.35
N LEU A 99 -2.74 -7.85 -22.34
CA LEU A 99 -2.63 -8.24 -20.95
C LEU A 99 -3.60 -9.40 -20.63
N PRO A 100 -3.38 -10.12 -19.51
CA PRO A 100 -4.37 -11.06 -18.99
C PRO A 100 -5.76 -10.39 -18.85
N GLY A 101 -6.82 -11.12 -19.17
CA GLY A 101 -8.18 -10.57 -19.15
C GLY A 101 -8.62 -9.86 -20.44
N ASP A 102 -7.84 -9.95 -21.52
CA ASP A 102 -8.13 -9.32 -22.83
C ASP A 102 -8.20 -7.78 -22.75
N TRP A 103 -7.38 -7.21 -21.88
CA TRP A 103 -7.06 -5.78 -21.85
C TRP A 103 -5.82 -5.50 -22.68
N VAL A 104 -5.65 -4.27 -23.11
CA VAL A 104 -4.50 -3.86 -23.91
C VAL A 104 -3.86 -2.61 -23.34
N VAL A 105 -2.53 -2.53 -23.39
CA VAL A 105 -1.81 -1.29 -23.13
C VAL A 105 -2.11 -0.30 -24.25
N THR A 106 -2.70 0.84 -23.92
CA THR A 106 -3.06 1.87 -24.92
C THR A 106 -2.03 2.99 -25.02
N ARG A 107 -1.31 3.24 -23.92
CA ARG A 107 -0.36 4.33 -23.81
C ARG A 107 0.76 3.97 -22.86
N ALA A 108 1.95 4.52 -23.14
CA ALA A 108 2.97 4.73 -22.13
C ALA A 108 3.62 6.11 -22.30
N GLN A 109 3.78 6.88 -21.23
CA GLN A 109 4.49 8.19 -21.25
C GLN A 109 5.08 8.48 -19.87
N GLY A 110 5.98 9.46 -19.77
CA GLY A 110 6.44 9.95 -18.46
C GLY A 110 5.26 10.41 -17.61
N THR A 111 5.44 10.34 -16.29
CA THR A 111 4.41 10.69 -15.28
C THR A 111 3.78 12.04 -15.58
N GLY A 112 2.45 12.11 -15.54
CA GLY A 112 1.72 13.35 -15.78
C GLY A 112 1.73 13.83 -17.24
N GLY A 113 2.33 13.05 -18.16
CA GLY A 113 2.37 13.32 -19.59
C GLY A 113 3.73 13.78 -20.13
N SER A 114 4.77 13.95 -19.31
CA SER A 114 6.04 14.53 -19.79
C SER A 114 6.78 13.63 -20.79
N GLY A 115 7.40 14.25 -21.80
CA GLY A 115 8.33 13.61 -22.74
C GLY A 115 7.65 12.74 -23.81
N ASN A 116 8.45 11.95 -24.53
CA ASN A 116 7.96 11.15 -25.64
C ASN A 116 6.97 10.08 -25.17
N GLY A 117 5.79 10.08 -25.76
CA GLY A 117 4.75 9.10 -25.53
C GLY A 117 4.76 7.97 -26.55
N VAL A 118 4.25 6.81 -26.17
CA VAL A 118 3.94 5.68 -27.05
C VAL A 118 2.43 5.46 -27.03
N LEU A 119 1.81 5.38 -28.21
CA LEU A 119 0.37 5.18 -28.37
C LEU A 119 0.07 3.95 -29.21
N LEU A 120 -0.98 3.23 -28.84
CA LEU A 120 -1.56 2.17 -29.65
C LEU A 120 -2.49 2.76 -30.71
N ASP A 121 -2.16 2.55 -31.98
CA ASP A 121 -3.13 2.68 -33.05
C ASP A 121 -3.92 1.37 -33.15
N ARG A 122 -5.13 1.35 -32.56
CA ARG A 122 -5.99 0.16 -32.53
C ARG A 122 -6.41 -0.31 -33.92
N LYS A 123 -6.62 0.62 -34.86
CA LYS A 123 -7.05 0.30 -36.23
C LYS A 123 -5.91 -0.34 -37.02
N ARG A 124 -4.69 0.16 -36.85
CA ARG A 124 -3.48 -0.40 -37.49
C ARG A 124 -2.87 -1.56 -36.72
N GLY A 125 -3.30 -1.79 -35.47
CA GLY A 125 -2.83 -2.86 -34.61
C GLY A 125 -1.35 -2.73 -34.22
N ARG A 126 -0.82 -1.52 -34.08
CA ARG A 126 0.60 -1.30 -33.77
C ARG A 126 0.83 -0.03 -32.95
N TYR A 127 1.94 0.03 -32.25
CA TYR A 127 2.36 1.20 -31.50
C TYR A 127 3.18 2.16 -32.36
N PHE A 128 3.13 3.45 -32.02
CA PHE A 128 4.02 4.47 -32.55
C PHE A 128 4.43 5.43 -31.43
N SER A 129 5.63 5.99 -31.54
CA SER A 129 6.12 7.03 -30.62
C SER A 129 5.75 8.41 -31.14
N THR A 130 5.48 9.34 -30.24
CA THR A 130 5.18 10.74 -30.57
C THR A 130 5.60 11.68 -29.44
N ASP A 131 6.06 12.86 -29.83
CA ASP A 131 6.42 14.00 -29.00
C ASP A 131 5.56 15.23 -29.35
N ARG A 132 4.49 15.02 -30.11
CA ARG A 132 3.63 16.10 -30.65
C ARG A 132 2.87 16.86 -29.56
N TYR A 133 2.68 16.27 -28.40
CA TYR A 133 1.86 16.77 -27.30
C TYR A 133 2.50 16.47 -25.95
N ASP A 134 2.43 17.42 -25.02
CA ASP A 134 2.93 17.32 -23.65
C ASP A 134 2.07 16.42 -22.74
N GLY A 135 0.93 15.96 -23.23
CA GLY A 135 0.14 14.93 -22.58
C GLY A 135 -0.75 14.23 -23.59
N ILE A 136 -0.75 12.91 -23.56
CA ILE A 136 -1.63 12.07 -24.40
C ILE A 136 -2.49 11.19 -23.50
N PHE A 137 -3.79 11.10 -23.75
CA PHE A 137 -4.74 10.35 -22.95
C PHE A 137 -5.74 9.66 -23.90
N PRO A 138 -5.46 8.42 -24.35
CA PRO A 138 -6.33 7.74 -25.31
C PRO A 138 -7.68 7.39 -24.69
N ALA A 139 -8.75 7.52 -25.48
CA ALA A 139 -10.06 7.03 -25.11
C ALA A 139 -10.01 5.50 -24.88
N PRO A 140 -10.85 4.96 -23.99
CA PRO A 140 -10.90 3.52 -23.75
C PRO A 140 -11.32 2.73 -25.00
N THR A 141 -12.04 3.37 -25.93
CA THR A 141 -12.49 2.79 -27.19
C THR A 141 -12.33 3.81 -28.34
N GLY A 142 -12.36 3.33 -29.57
CA GLY A 142 -12.27 4.20 -30.76
C GLY A 142 -10.86 4.72 -31.04
N SER A 143 -10.80 5.85 -31.77
CA SER A 143 -9.55 6.46 -32.28
C SER A 143 -9.17 7.78 -31.61
N LEU A 144 -10.00 8.27 -30.69
CA LEU A 144 -9.80 9.56 -30.06
C LEU A 144 -8.73 9.50 -28.97
N VAL A 145 -7.93 10.55 -28.90
CA VAL A 145 -6.93 10.80 -27.88
C VAL A 145 -7.13 12.23 -27.38
N ALA A 146 -7.41 12.38 -26.09
CA ALA A 146 -7.37 13.68 -25.46
C ALA A 146 -5.89 14.08 -25.31
N VAL A 147 -5.54 15.29 -25.73
CA VAL A 147 -4.16 15.76 -25.76
C VAL A 147 -4.03 17.10 -25.07
N ARG A 148 -2.97 17.25 -24.27
CA ARG A 148 -2.57 18.50 -23.62
C ARG A 148 -1.37 19.07 -24.35
N ASP A 149 -1.36 20.38 -24.48
CA ASP A 149 -0.26 21.17 -25.04
C ASP A 149 -0.03 22.32 -24.07
N ASP A 150 1.20 22.42 -23.56
CA ASP A 150 1.55 23.37 -22.50
C ASP A 150 1.54 24.82 -22.99
N ASP A 151 1.62 25.05 -24.32
CA ASP A 151 1.38 26.36 -24.94
C ASP A 151 -0.12 26.74 -24.98
N ARG A 152 -1.01 25.77 -24.70
CA ARG A 152 -2.47 25.94 -24.67
C ARG A 152 -3.05 25.51 -23.32
N PRO A 153 -2.66 26.15 -22.21
CA PRO A 153 -2.94 25.65 -20.86
C PRO A 153 -4.42 25.71 -20.45
N ARG A 154 -5.31 26.27 -21.29
CA ARG A 154 -6.75 26.34 -21.06
C ARG A 154 -7.58 25.48 -22.01
N GLU A 155 -6.91 24.82 -22.95
CA GLU A 155 -7.56 24.00 -23.97
C GLU A 155 -7.22 22.53 -23.77
N ILE A 156 -8.14 21.67 -24.19
CA ILE A 156 -7.86 20.26 -24.44
C ILE A 156 -8.04 19.98 -25.93
N GLY A 157 -7.09 19.27 -26.52
CA GLY A 157 -7.21 18.79 -27.88
C GLY A 157 -7.90 17.42 -27.92
N LEU A 158 -8.81 17.21 -28.86
CA LEU A 158 -9.24 15.87 -29.28
C LEU A 158 -8.53 15.55 -30.60
N PHE A 159 -7.54 14.67 -30.52
CA PHE A 159 -6.81 14.15 -31.67
C PHE A 159 -7.44 12.83 -32.13
N ASP A 160 -7.80 12.75 -33.41
CA ASP A 160 -8.30 11.53 -34.03
C ASP A 160 -7.17 10.80 -34.77
N LEU A 161 -6.80 9.60 -34.30
CA LEU A 161 -5.81 8.73 -34.93
C LEU A 161 -6.20 8.28 -36.34
N ALA A 162 -7.50 8.23 -36.66
CA ALA A 162 -7.99 7.82 -37.96
C ALA A 162 -7.80 8.91 -39.01
N SER A 163 -8.13 10.16 -38.67
CA SER A 163 -8.03 11.29 -39.61
C SER A 163 -6.73 12.10 -39.49
N GLY A 164 -5.98 11.94 -38.39
CA GLY A 164 -4.79 12.74 -38.07
C GLY A 164 -5.09 14.20 -37.70
N LYS A 165 -6.36 14.54 -37.40
CA LYS A 165 -6.79 15.91 -37.13
C LYS A 165 -6.98 16.13 -35.63
N THR A 166 -6.76 17.37 -35.20
CA THR A 166 -6.93 17.80 -33.82
C THR A 166 -7.94 18.93 -33.77
N ARG A 167 -8.89 18.84 -32.85
CA ARG A 167 -9.82 19.93 -32.52
C ARG A 167 -9.58 20.36 -31.09
N TRP A 168 -9.51 21.67 -30.85
CA TRP A 168 -9.23 22.24 -29.55
C TRP A 168 -10.51 22.77 -28.90
N TYR A 169 -10.65 22.56 -27.60
CA TYR A 169 -11.80 22.98 -26.81
C TYR A 169 -11.35 23.71 -25.55
N GLU A 170 -11.85 24.91 -25.33
CA GLU A 170 -11.60 25.69 -24.11
C GLU A 170 -12.27 24.99 -22.92
N VAL A 171 -11.47 24.50 -21.97
CA VAL A 171 -11.90 23.88 -20.71
C VAL A 171 -11.55 24.72 -19.49
N GLY A 172 -10.98 25.92 -19.71
CA GLY A 172 -10.57 26.84 -18.65
C GLY A 172 -9.32 26.36 -17.93
N ARG A 173 -9.03 26.87 -16.72
CA ARG A 173 -7.92 26.37 -15.89
C ARG A 173 -8.32 25.05 -15.22
N ALA A 174 -8.64 24.03 -16.02
CA ALA A 174 -8.74 22.67 -15.53
C ALA A 174 -7.33 22.25 -15.07
N LEU A 175 -7.17 22.05 -13.76
CA LEU A 175 -5.87 21.70 -13.17
C LEU A 175 -5.59 20.19 -13.23
N SER A 176 -6.60 19.39 -13.54
CA SER A 176 -6.55 17.92 -13.47
C SER A 176 -6.27 17.29 -14.83
N VAL A 177 -5.70 16.09 -14.79
CA VAL A 177 -5.55 15.21 -15.96
C VAL A 177 -6.96 14.86 -16.49
N PRO A 178 -7.22 14.97 -17.81
CA PRO A 178 -8.52 14.60 -18.37
C PRO A 178 -8.88 13.14 -18.09
N ARG A 179 -10.12 12.90 -17.65
CA ARG A 179 -10.61 11.55 -17.34
C ARG A 179 -11.68 11.14 -18.34
N TRP A 180 -11.39 10.14 -19.16
CA TRP A 180 -12.40 9.55 -20.04
C TRP A 180 -13.49 8.84 -19.27
N SER A 181 -14.73 9.01 -19.72
CA SER A 181 -15.82 8.13 -19.33
C SER A 181 -15.54 6.71 -19.82
N PRO A 182 -15.99 5.68 -19.09
CA PRO A 182 -15.81 4.26 -19.45
C PRO A 182 -16.23 3.93 -20.90
N ASP A 183 -17.27 4.60 -21.40
CA ASP A 183 -17.80 4.42 -22.74
C ASP A 183 -17.03 5.19 -23.83
N GLY A 184 -16.07 6.04 -23.45
CA GLY A 184 -15.25 6.84 -24.36
C GLY A 184 -15.99 8.00 -25.02
N ARG A 185 -17.16 8.40 -24.50
CA ARG A 185 -17.99 9.45 -25.10
C ARG A 185 -17.84 10.83 -24.45
N ARG A 186 -17.22 10.88 -23.27
CA ARG A 186 -17.13 12.10 -22.45
C ARG A 186 -15.77 12.23 -21.81
N LEU A 187 -15.35 13.46 -21.60
CA LEU A 187 -14.21 13.82 -20.78
C LEU A 187 -14.69 14.55 -19.54
N LEU A 188 -14.09 14.20 -18.41
CA LEU A 188 -14.30 14.83 -17.12
C LEU A 188 -13.05 15.60 -16.73
N PHE A 189 -13.28 16.82 -16.22
CA PHE A 189 -12.25 17.67 -15.64
C PHE A 189 -12.72 18.14 -14.26
N THR A 190 -11.84 18.08 -13.27
CA THR A 190 -12.00 18.79 -11.99
C THR A 190 -11.64 20.25 -12.18
N THR A 191 -12.48 21.16 -11.66
CA THR A 191 -12.19 22.59 -11.59
C THR A 191 -12.22 23.08 -10.15
N THR A 192 -11.18 23.82 -9.75
CA THR A 192 -10.99 24.35 -8.39
C THR A 192 -10.81 25.87 -8.38
N GLN A 193 -11.22 26.54 -9.46
CA GLN A 193 -11.14 27.99 -9.50
C GLN A 193 -12.08 28.57 -8.42
N LEU A 194 -11.63 29.62 -7.72
CA LEU A 194 -12.36 30.23 -6.59
C LEU A 194 -13.83 30.57 -6.93
N ASP A 195 -14.12 30.85 -8.20
CA ASP A 195 -15.43 31.19 -8.76
C ASP A 195 -16.14 29.99 -9.44
N HIS A 196 -15.48 28.84 -9.63
CA HIS A 196 -16.01 27.59 -10.20
C HIS A 196 -15.33 26.36 -9.55
N GLU A 197 -15.76 25.98 -8.35
CA GLU A 197 -15.38 24.69 -7.75
C GLU A 197 -16.41 23.63 -8.19
N GLY A 198 -15.95 22.50 -8.74
CA GLY A 198 -16.83 21.46 -9.27
C GLY A 198 -16.19 20.69 -10.42
N PHE A 199 -16.98 20.39 -11.46
CA PHE A 199 -16.50 19.60 -12.58
C PHE A 199 -17.07 20.03 -13.94
N ILE A 200 -16.35 19.68 -14.99
CA ILE A 200 -16.71 19.94 -16.38
C ILE A 200 -16.87 18.59 -17.08
N VAL A 201 -17.94 18.44 -17.86
CA VAL A 201 -18.15 17.33 -18.78
C VAL A 201 -18.08 17.86 -20.21
N LEU A 202 -17.13 17.35 -20.99
CA LEU A 202 -16.98 17.64 -22.40
C LEU A 202 -17.44 16.43 -23.22
N GLU A 203 -18.50 16.61 -23.99
CA GLU A 203 -19.03 15.64 -24.94
C GLU A 203 -18.15 15.61 -26.21
N MET A 204 -18.10 14.46 -26.89
CA MET A 204 -17.26 14.33 -28.11
C MET A 204 -17.75 15.16 -29.31
N ASP A 205 -18.98 15.68 -29.27
CA ASP A 205 -19.48 16.66 -30.25
C ASP A 205 -18.98 18.09 -29.98
N GLY A 206 -18.29 18.30 -28.85
CA GLY A 206 -17.77 19.59 -28.40
C GLY A 206 -18.67 20.32 -27.39
N THR A 207 -19.83 19.76 -27.06
CA THR A 207 -20.72 20.34 -26.04
C THR A 207 -20.04 20.28 -24.68
N LYS A 208 -19.96 21.43 -24.01
CA LYS A 208 -19.33 21.57 -22.70
C LYS A 208 -20.36 21.91 -21.64
N HIS A 209 -20.45 21.09 -20.61
CA HIS A 209 -21.25 21.33 -19.41
C HIS A 209 -20.33 21.65 -18.23
N THR A 210 -20.66 22.67 -17.45
CA THR A 210 -19.90 23.05 -16.26
C THR A 210 -20.85 23.05 -15.06
N TYR A 211 -20.52 22.24 -14.06
CA TYR A 211 -21.32 22.06 -12.86
C TYR A 211 -20.55 22.55 -11.64
N ARG A 212 -21.16 23.49 -10.92
CA ARG A 212 -20.60 24.03 -9.68
C ARG A 212 -21.07 23.19 -8.50
N VAL A 213 -20.15 22.84 -7.61
CA VAL A 213 -20.37 22.05 -6.40
C VAL A 213 -20.01 22.89 -5.19
N ASP A 214 -20.92 22.96 -4.21
CA ASP A 214 -20.66 23.70 -2.97
C ASP A 214 -19.67 22.92 -2.09
N ARG A 215 -18.43 23.40 -1.99
CA ARG A 215 -17.37 22.77 -1.19
C ARG A 215 -17.62 22.79 0.32
N ARG A 216 -18.49 23.68 0.82
CA ARG A 216 -18.91 23.64 2.24
C ARG A 216 -19.84 22.48 2.51
N ALA A 217 -20.76 22.20 1.58
CA ALA A 217 -21.64 21.04 1.65
C ALA A 217 -20.89 19.74 1.31
N TYR A 218 -19.96 19.81 0.35
CA TYR A 218 -19.19 18.68 -0.17
C TYR A 218 -17.70 18.81 0.11
N PHE A 219 -17.36 18.86 1.40
CA PHE A 219 -15.99 19.07 1.84
C PHE A 219 -15.07 17.90 1.47
N CYS A 220 -13.92 18.22 0.90
CA CYS A 220 -12.85 17.29 0.54
C CYS A 220 -11.49 17.94 0.86
N THR A 221 -10.54 17.09 1.20
CA THR A 221 -9.13 17.42 1.47
C THR A 221 -8.24 16.35 0.82
N ASP A 222 -6.93 16.57 0.85
CA ASP A 222 -5.89 15.76 0.20
C ASP A 222 -6.01 15.69 -1.33
N TYR A 223 -6.99 14.92 -1.81
CA TYR A 223 -7.23 14.64 -3.22
C TYR A 223 -8.70 14.88 -3.56
N CYS A 224 -8.97 16.03 -4.20
CA CYS A 224 -10.32 16.53 -4.49
C CYS A 224 -10.70 16.37 -5.97
N ASP A 225 -10.31 15.27 -6.61
CA ASP A 225 -10.62 15.03 -8.02
C ASP A 225 -11.93 14.27 -8.20
N PHE A 226 -12.73 14.72 -9.18
CA PHE A 226 -13.87 13.97 -9.65
C PHE A 226 -13.40 12.81 -10.53
N THR A 227 -13.99 11.64 -10.34
CA THR A 227 -13.72 10.48 -11.19
C THR A 227 -15.00 9.82 -11.65
N TRP A 228 -14.99 9.18 -12.82
CA TRP A 228 -16.18 8.47 -13.31
C TRP A 228 -16.50 7.26 -12.43
N VAL A 229 -17.79 7.01 -12.26
CA VAL A 229 -18.31 5.68 -11.90
C VAL A 229 -18.34 4.82 -13.17
N ARG A 230 -18.21 3.49 -13.03
CA ARG A 230 -18.11 2.57 -14.18
C ARG A 230 -19.29 2.62 -15.15
N ASP A 231 -20.48 3.05 -14.70
CA ASP A 231 -21.67 3.15 -15.53
C ASP A 231 -21.65 4.32 -16.53
N ALA A 232 -20.61 5.17 -16.47
CA ALA A 232 -20.45 6.38 -17.25
C ALA A 232 -21.55 7.42 -17.05
N ARG A 233 -22.44 7.28 -16.06
CA ARG A 233 -23.57 8.22 -15.82
C ARG A 233 -23.32 9.15 -14.65
N GLU A 234 -22.51 8.70 -13.71
CA GLU A 234 -22.21 9.46 -12.51
C GLU A 234 -20.70 9.70 -12.36
N VAL A 235 -20.38 10.77 -11.64
CA VAL A 235 -19.03 11.10 -11.20
C VAL A 235 -18.99 11.09 -9.68
N ALA A 236 -17.85 10.70 -9.13
CA ALA A 236 -17.60 10.47 -7.73
C ALA A 236 -16.62 11.52 -7.20
N LEU A 237 -16.92 12.06 -6.02
CA LEU A 237 -16.05 12.94 -5.24
C LEU A 237 -15.85 12.33 -3.84
N PRO A 238 -14.63 11.97 -3.45
CA PRO A 238 -14.34 11.57 -2.07
C PRO A 238 -14.60 12.72 -1.10
N GLN A 239 -15.33 12.44 -0.01
CA GLN A 239 -15.65 13.42 1.01
C GLN A 239 -14.84 13.18 2.27
N THR A 240 -14.23 14.24 2.77
CA THR A 240 -13.48 14.22 4.03
C THR A 240 -14.43 14.17 5.23
N GLY A 241 -14.09 13.35 6.22
CA GLY A 241 -14.74 13.28 7.51
C GLY A 241 -14.46 14.49 8.39
N GLY A 242 -15.29 14.70 9.40
CA GLY A 242 -15.05 15.73 10.41
C GLY A 242 -13.97 15.27 11.38
N GLY A 243 -12.71 15.62 11.10
CA GLY A 243 -11.55 15.31 11.93
C GLY A 243 -10.55 16.46 11.95
N VAL A 244 -9.53 16.36 12.83
CA VAL A 244 -8.42 17.32 12.85
C VAL A 244 -7.49 16.99 11.69
N HIS A 245 -7.34 17.93 10.75
CA HIS A 245 -6.42 17.78 9.64
C HIS A 245 -4.98 17.64 10.14
N ASN A 246 -4.25 16.67 9.58
CA ASN A 246 -2.83 16.46 9.85
C ASN A 246 -2.11 16.20 8.53
N GLU A 247 -1.22 17.11 8.11
CA GLU A 247 -0.49 16.97 6.84
C GLU A 247 0.37 15.69 6.73
N ALA A 248 0.68 15.03 7.85
CA ALA A 248 1.47 13.79 7.87
C ALA A 248 0.63 12.52 7.60
N VAL A 249 -0.70 12.59 7.67
CA VAL A 249 -1.60 11.43 7.55
C VAL A 249 -2.78 11.81 6.67
N ARG A 250 -3.26 10.88 5.83
CA ARG A 250 -4.48 11.12 5.06
C ARG A 250 -5.68 11.38 5.97
N ASP A 251 -6.50 12.35 5.58
CA ASP A 251 -7.75 12.62 6.26
C ASP A 251 -8.73 11.46 6.07
N GLU A 252 -9.44 11.09 7.14
CA GLU A 252 -10.44 10.04 7.08
C GLU A 252 -11.56 10.40 6.09
N ARG A 253 -12.01 9.42 5.31
CA ARG A 253 -13.12 9.61 4.38
C ARG A 253 -14.45 9.32 5.06
N ARG A 254 -15.38 10.28 4.96
CA ARG A 254 -16.79 10.08 5.33
C ARG A 254 -17.49 9.13 4.37
N GLY A 255 -17.08 9.16 3.10
CA GLY A 255 -17.72 8.44 2.02
C GLY A 255 -17.36 9.02 0.66
N VAL A 256 -18.00 8.50 -0.38
CA VAL A 256 -17.85 8.98 -1.76
C VAL A 256 -19.19 9.53 -2.22
N GLN A 257 -19.27 10.84 -2.46
CA GLN A 257 -20.45 11.50 -2.99
C GLN A 257 -20.51 11.32 -4.49
N LEU A 258 -21.67 10.92 -5.01
CA LEU A 258 -21.91 10.82 -6.44
C LEU A 258 -22.73 12.00 -6.95
N PHE A 259 -22.46 12.39 -8.18
CA PHE A 259 -23.17 13.42 -8.93
C PHE A 259 -23.54 12.87 -10.30
N SER A 260 -24.73 13.24 -10.77
CA SER A 260 -25.15 12.98 -12.15
C SER A 260 -24.26 13.78 -13.10
N ALA A 261 -23.74 13.11 -14.14
CA ALA A 261 -22.93 13.75 -15.17
C ALA A 261 -23.76 14.56 -16.17
N ASP A 262 -25.09 14.40 -16.18
CA ASP A 262 -25.98 15.04 -17.16
C ASP A 262 -26.53 16.38 -16.63
N ASP A 263 -26.73 16.50 -15.31
CA ASP A 263 -27.29 17.71 -14.69
C ASP A 263 -26.49 18.25 -13.49
N GLY A 264 -25.40 17.58 -13.12
CA GLY A 264 -24.52 18.00 -12.02
C GLY A 264 -25.09 17.81 -10.62
N ARG A 265 -26.29 17.22 -10.49
CA ARG A 265 -26.95 17.11 -9.19
C ARG A 265 -26.38 15.96 -8.35
N PRO A 266 -26.26 16.13 -7.02
CA PRO A 266 -25.86 15.05 -6.12
C PRO A 266 -26.91 13.94 -6.13
N THR A 267 -26.49 12.69 -6.17
CA THR A 267 -27.40 11.52 -6.21
C THR A 267 -27.36 10.71 -4.92
N ARG A 268 -26.20 10.14 -4.58
CA ARG A 268 -26.00 9.28 -3.40
C ARG A 268 -24.64 9.50 -2.74
N LEU A 269 -24.60 9.35 -1.41
CA LEU A 269 -23.36 9.24 -0.64
C LEU A 269 -23.12 7.77 -0.32
N LEU A 270 -22.05 7.20 -0.84
CA LEU A 270 -21.65 5.83 -0.56
C LEU A 270 -20.74 5.80 0.68
N PRO A 271 -20.94 4.89 1.65
CA PRO A 271 -20.15 4.80 2.89
C PRO A 271 -18.75 4.20 2.68
N VAL A 272 -18.12 4.48 1.53
CA VAL A 272 -16.82 3.92 1.14
C VAL A 272 -15.69 4.71 1.82
N PRO A 273 -14.82 4.08 2.63
CA PRO A 273 -13.81 4.77 3.43
C PRO A 273 -12.50 4.98 2.64
N GLY A 274 -12.56 5.60 1.47
CA GLY A 274 -11.37 5.86 0.66
C GLY A 274 -11.63 6.47 -0.71
N ASP A 275 -10.55 6.65 -1.47
CA ASP A 275 -10.55 7.32 -2.76
C ASP A 275 -10.52 6.30 -3.92
N PRO A 276 -11.59 6.18 -4.74
CA PRO A 276 -11.56 5.34 -5.93
C PRO A 276 -10.60 5.93 -6.97
N ALA A 277 -9.69 5.09 -7.48
CA ALA A 277 -8.68 5.54 -8.43
C ALA A 277 -9.24 5.90 -9.81
N GLY A 278 -10.46 5.44 -10.15
CA GLY A 278 -11.09 5.67 -11.45
C GLY A 278 -12.31 4.80 -11.72
N PRO A 279 -12.90 4.90 -12.93
CA PRO A 279 -14.07 4.09 -13.29
C PRO A 279 -13.81 2.60 -13.22
N TRP A 280 -12.60 2.17 -13.55
CA TRP A 280 -12.25 0.76 -13.60
C TRP A 280 -12.02 0.14 -12.22
N ALA A 281 -11.97 0.94 -11.15
CA ALA A 281 -11.82 0.49 -9.77
C ALA A 281 -13.15 -0.02 -9.16
N TRP A 282 -14.29 0.29 -9.78
CA TRP A 282 -15.59 -0.26 -9.44
C TRP A 282 -15.78 -1.61 -10.13
N SER A 283 -16.42 -2.59 -9.48
CA SER A 283 -16.79 -3.85 -10.12
C SER A 283 -17.84 -3.63 -11.21
N PRO A 284 -17.95 -4.51 -12.23
CA PRO A 284 -18.95 -4.38 -13.29
C PRO A 284 -20.39 -4.26 -12.79
N ASP A 285 -20.72 -4.98 -11.71
CA ASP A 285 -22.01 -4.92 -11.04
C ASP A 285 -22.16 -3.76 -10.03
N GLY A 286 -21.11 -2.98 -9.78
CA GLY A 286 -21.09 -1.86 -8.83
C GLY A 286 -21.18 -2.24 -7.35
N ARG A 287 -21.10 -3.53 -7.00
CA ARG A 287 -21.18 -4.00 -5.61
C ARG A 287 -19.88 -3.83 -4.82
N LEU A 288 -18.76 -3.77 -5.53
CA LEU A 288 -17.43 -3.64 -4.95
C LEU A 288 -16.70 -2.46 -5.57
N VAL A 289 -15.80 -1.87 -4.79
CA VAL A 289 -14.91 -0.82 -5.24
C VAL A 289 -13.55 -0.98 -4.59
N VAL A 290 -12.51 -0.75 -5.37
CA VAL A 290 -11.15 -0.64 -4.85
C VAL A 290 -10.82 0.83 -4.65
N VAL A 291 -10.32 1.15 -3.46
CA VAL A 291 -10.01 2.52 -3.06
C VAL A 291 -8.63 2.60 -2.43
N GLN A 292 -8.02 3.78 -2.53
CA GLN A 292 -6.94 4.14 -1.61
C GLN A 292 -7.57 4.50 -0.26
N GLY A 293 -7.40 3.62 0.73
CA GLY A 293 -7.77 3.91 2.11
C GLY A 293 -6.75 4.83 2.79
N GLN A 294 -6.94 5.03 4.09
CA GLN A 294 -6.10 5.91 4.91
C GLN A 294 -4.63 5.44 4.93
N GLU A 295 -4.40 4.15 5.18
CA GLU A 295 -3.06 3.56 5.27
C GLU A 295 -2.69 2.73 4.04
N GLU A 296 -3.66 1.97 3.50
CA GLU A 296 -3.42 1.00 2.43
C GLU A 296 -4.58 0.96 1.43
N PRO A 297 -4.39 0.37 0.23
CA PRO A 297 -5.47 0.11 -0.70
C PRO A 297 -6.43 -0.96 -0.18
N LEU A 298 -7.74 -0.75 -0.36
CA LEU A 298 -8.80 -1.59 0.18
C LEU A 298 -9.77 -2.02 -0.91
N LEU A 299 -10.20 -3.28 -0.87
CA LEU A 299 -11.42 -3.74 -1.52
C LEU A 299 -12.60 -3.56 -0.58
N VAL A 300 -13.64 -2.84 -1.01
CA VAL A 300 -14.75 -2.40 -0.17
C VAL A 300 -16.09 -2.77 -0.81
N GLU A 301 -17.04 -3.21 0.01
CA GLU A 301 -18.44 -3.35 -0.37
C GLU A 301 -19.13 -1.98 -0.44
N THR A 302 -19.63 -1.61 -1.63
CA THR A 302 -20.10 -0.24 -1.91
C THR A 302 -21.32 0.17 -1.08
N ALA A 303 -22.22 -0.78 -0.80
CA ALA A 303 -23.46 -0.51 -0.09
C ALA A 303 -23.27 -0.30 1.42
N THR A 304 -22.29 -0.98 2.02
CA THR A 304 -22.11 -1.04 3.47
C THR A 304 -20.86 -0.32 3.95
N GLY A 305 -19.88 -0.10 3.07
CA GLY A 305 -18.57 0.40 3.44
C GLY A 305 -17.66 -0.66 4.07
N ARG A 306 -18.12 -1.91 4.15
CA ARG A 306 -17.38 -3.00 4.77
C ARG A 306 -16.15 -3.32 3.94
N VAL A 307 -14.98 -3.26 4.57
CA VAL A 307 -13.73 -3.73 3.98
C VAL A 307 -13.79 -5.24 3.81
N VAL A 308 -13.57 -5.71 2.59
CA VAL A 308 -13.51 -7.13 2.24
C VAL A 308 -12.10 -7.67 2.48
N ASN A 309 -11.08 -6.99 1.94
CA ASN A 309 -9.66 -7.28 2.15
C ASN A 309 -8.77 -6.12 1.66
N PRO A 310 -7.54 -6.01 2.16
CA PRO A 310 -6.55 -5.11 1.58
C PRO A 310 -6.06 -5.62 0.22
N LEU A 311 -5.55 -4.71 -0.60
CA LEU A 311 -4.97 -4.99 -1.91
C LEU A 311 -3.60 -4.31 -2.07
N PRO A 312 -2.73 -4.80 -2.97
CA PRO A 312 -1.41 -4.20 -3.16
C PRO A 312 -1.41 -2.78 -3.74
N THR A 313 -2.47 -2.40 -4.47
CA THR A 313 -2.58 -1.09 -5.12
C THR A 313 -4.06 -0.70 -5.28
N ALA A 314 -4.34 0.61 -5.27
CA ALA A 314 -5.65 1.16 -5.55
C ALA A 314 -5.91 1.32 -7.06
N ASP A 315 -4.84 1.44 -7.85
CA ASP A 315 -4.91 1.54 -9.31
C ASP A 315 -5.09 0.13 -9.91
N VAL A 316 -6.35 -0.27 -9.98
CA VAL A 316 -6.80 -1.56 -10.48
C VAL A 316 -7.82 -1.40 -11.58
N VAL A 317 -7.97 -2.48 -12.34
CA VAL A 317 -9.01 -2.63 -13.34
C VAL A 317 -9.78 -3.90 -13.03
N TRP A 318 -11.09 -3.80 -12.78
CA TRP A 318 -11.93 -4.98 -12.82
C TRP A 318 -12.12 -5.45 -14.26
N VAL A 319 -11.69 -6.68 -14.51
CA VAL A 319 -11.82 -7.40 -15.78
C VAL A 319 -13.16 -8.12 -15.83
N THR A 320 -13.52 -8.81 -14.74
CA THR A 320 -14.80 -9.51 -14.49
C THR A 320 -15.20 -9.25 -13.04
N ASP A 321 -16.37 -9.73 -12.59
CA ASP A 321 -16.83 -9.54 -11.20
C ASP A 321 -15.93 -10.19 -10.13
N ASP A 322 -15.00 -11.06 -10.54
CA ASP A 322 -14.11 -11.81 -9.66
C ASP A 322 -12.63 -11.69 -10.03
N ARG A 323 -12.26 -10.82 -10.99
CA ARG A 323 -10.88 -10.65 -11.46
C ARG A 323 -10.46 -9.19 -11.53
N LEU A 324 -9.29 -8.94 -10.96
CA LEU A 324 -8.61 -7.65 -10.94
C LEU A 324 -7.32 -7.73 -11.76
N LEU A 325 -7.11 -6.77 -12.64
CA LEU A 325 -5.86 -6.54 -13.34
C LEU A 325 -5.20 -5.30 -12.73
N TYR A 326 -3.96 -5.41 -12.31
CA TYR A 326 -3.20 -4.27 -11.79
C TYR A 326 -1.73 -4.40 -12.08
N ARG A 327 -1.02 -3.27 -12.05
CA ARG A 327 0.44 -3.25 -12.10
C ARG A 327 0.98 -3.38 -10.68
N ARG A 328 1.94 -4.29 -10.47
CA ARG A 328 2.48 -4.47 -9.12
C ARG A 328 3.20 -3.20 -8.62
N PRO A 329 3.09 -2.88 -7.33
CA PRO A 329 3.81 -1.74 -6.73
C PRO A 329 5.30 -2.06 -6.46
N HIS A 330 6.02 -1.08 -5.91
CA HIS A 330 7.38 -1.23 -5.37
C HIS A 330 8.43 -1.81 -6.34
N GLY A 331 8.44 -1.32 -7.58
CA GLY A 331 9.47 -1.68 -8.56
C GLY A 331 9.26 -3.02 -9.25
N SER A 332 8.21 -3.77 -8.92
CA SER A 332 7.75 -4.89 -9.73
C SER A 332 7.04 -4.34 -10.98
N ARG A 333 7.58 -4.61 -12.16
CA ARG A 333 7.23 -3.89 -13.41
C ARG A 333 6.41 -4.75 -14.39
N ASP A 334 5.53 -5.59 -13.86
CA ASP A 334 4.63 -6.46 -14.59
C ASP A 334 3.17 -6.23 -14.17
N PHE A 335 2.26 -6.59 -15.08
CA PHE A 335 0.84 -6.66 -14.80
C PHE A 335 0.46 -8.01 -14.23
N VAL A 336 -0.50 -8.02 -13.32
CA VAL A 336 -0.99 -9.22 -12.65
C VAL A 336 -2.50 -9.28 -12.75
N LEU A 337 -3.01 -10.45 -13.15
CA LEU A 337 -4.39 -10.83 -12.96
C LEU A 337 -4.51 -11.58 -11.65
N ALA A 338 -5.32 -11.07 -10.73
CA ALA A 338 -5.61 -11.69 -9.45
C ALA A 338 -7.12 -11.89 -9.27
N ASP A 339 -7.50 -12.77 -8.35
CA ASP A 339 -8.86 -12.80 -7.82
C ASP A 339 -9.05 -11.76 -6.70
N THR A 340 -10.28 -11.62 -6.21
CA THR A 340 -10.63 -10.63 -5.19
C THR A 340 -9.95 -10.88 -3.83
N SER A 341 -9.47 -12.09 -3.57
CA SER A 341 -8.70 -12.40 -2.35
C SER A 341 -7.26 -11.88 -2.40
N GLY A 342 -6.83 -11.34 -3.55
CA GLY A 342 -5.44 -10.93 -3.79
C GLY A 342 -4.55 -12.07 -4.27
N ARG A 343 -5.11 -13.26 -4.54
CA ARG A 343 -4.33 -14.37 -5.09
C ARG A 343 -4.03 -14.12 -6.57
N GLU A 344 -2.75 -13.97 -6.87
CA GLU A 344 -2.25 -13.78 -8.23
C GLU A 344 -2.41 -15.06 -9.05
N MET A 345 -2.92 -14.93 -10.28
CA MET A 345 -3.20 -16.04 -11.18
C MET A 345 -2.28 -16.03 -12.40
N VAL A 346 -2.08 -14.85 -13.01
CA VAL A 346 -1.27 -14.69 -14.23
C VAL A 346 -0.43 -13.44 -14.12
N ARG A 347 0.86 -13.53 -14.44
CA ARG A 347 1.78 -12.39 -14.53
C ARG A 347 2.18 -12.12 -15.99
N GLN A 348 2.24 -10.84 -16.36
CA GLN A 348 2.66 -10.37 -17.67
C GLN A 348 3.75 -9.30 -17.53
N PRO A 349 5.03 -9.66 -17.76
CA PRO A 349 6.12 -8.69 -17.82
C PRO A 349 5.89 -7.63 -18.90
N LEU A 350 6.28 -6.39 -18.61
CA LEU A 350 6.29 -5.31 -19.59
C LEU A 350 7.60 -5.28 -20.40
N PRO A 351 7.58 -4.77 -21.64
CA PRO A 351 8.80 -4.44 -22.37
C PRO A 351 9.64 -3.43 -21.58
N LYS A 352 10.96 -3.55 -21.62
CA LYS A 352 11.91 -2.68 -20.88
C LYS A 352 11.68 -1.18 -21.14
N GLN A 353 11.17 -0.83 -22.31
CA GLN A 353 10.88 0.55 -22.71
C GLN A 353 9.66 1.16 -22.00
N LEU A 354 8.72 0.34 -21.52
CA LEU A 354 7.49 0.80 -20.85
C LEU A 354 7.58 0.74 -19.33
N VAL A 355 8.57 0.02 -18.85
CA VAL A 355 8.74 -0.38 -17.46
C VAL A 355 8.87 0.80 -16.49
N ASP A 356 9.38 1.94 -16.94
CA ASP A 356 9.56 3.17 -16.13
C ASP A 356 8.57 4.28 -16.49
N LEU A 357 7.61 3.98 -17.37
CA LEU A 357 6.59 4.92 -17.82
C LEU A 357 5.28 4.70 -17.06
N GLU A 358 4.47 5.74 -17.00
CA GLU A 358 3.06 5.64 -16.68
C GLU A 358 2.36 4.94 -17.85
N VAL A 359 1.59 3.89 -17.54
CA VAL A 359 0.96 3.04 -18.57
C VAL A 359 -0.54 3.09 -18.37
N SER A 360 -1.29 3.40 -19.43
CA SER A 360 -2.74 3.24 -19.41
C SER A 360 -3.17 1.98 -20.16
N VAL A 361 -4.26 1.39 -19.69
CA VAL A 361 -4.85 0.19 -20.26
C VAL A 361 -6.33 0.42 -20.51
N ALA A 362 -6.89 -0.30 -21.46
CA ALA A 362 -8.31 -0.29 -21.76
C ALA A 362 -8.75 -1.66 -22.31
N PRO A 363 -10.07 -1.94 -22.37
CA PRO A 363 -10.57 -3.12 -23.07
C PRO A 363 -10.01 -3.17 -24.50
N ARG A 364 -9.71 -4.38 -24.98
CA ARG A 364 -9.04 -4.58 -26.28
C ARG A 364 -9.85 -4.11 -27.48
#